data_AF-A0A929MW14-F1
#
_entry.id   AF-A0A929MW14-F1
#
_cell.length_a   1.000
_cell.length_b   1.000
_cell.length_c   1.000
_cell.angle_alpha   90.00
_cell.angle_beta   90.00
_cell.angle_gamma   90.00
#
_symmetry.space_group_name_H-M   'P 1'
#
loop_
_entity.id
_entity.type
_entity.pdbx_description
1 polymer ?
#
loop_
_entity_poly.entity_id
_entity_poly.type
_entity_poly.pdbx_seq_one_letter_code
_entity_poly.pdbx_strand_id
1 'polypeptide(L)' 'MYKILLVEDDPIIAQSIQNILATWHYEVILVQEFDKVLDLYL' A
#
# COMPACT_ATOMS: atom_id res chain seq x y z
N MET A 1 -5.73 -1.69 15.47
CA MET A 1 -5.98 -1.34 14.06
C MET A 1 -4.79 -1.84 13.27
N TYR A 2 -5.01 -2.69 12.27
CA TYR A 2 -3.93 -3.33 11.52
C TYR A 2 -3.53 -2.45 10.33
N LYS A 3 -2.23 -2.30 10.10
CA LYS A 3 -1.69 -1.55 8.95
C LYS A 3 -1.17 -2.53 7.91
N ILE A 4 -1.43 -2.23 6.63
CA ILE A 4 -0.93 -2.99 5.48
C ILE A 4 0.03 -2.10 4.70
N LEU A 5 1.24 -2.58 4.47
CA LEU A 5 2.15 -2.00 3.49
C LEU A 5 1.91 -2.71 2.15
N LEU A 6 1.44 -1.97 1.15
CA LEU A 6 1.22 -2.45 -0.20
C LEU A 6 2.37 -1.94 -1.08
N VAL A 7 3.09 -2.87 -1.71
CA VAL A 7 4.10 -2.55 -2.73
C VAL A 7 3.58 -3.04 -4.07
N GLU A 8 3.32 -2.11 -5.00
CA GLU A 8 2.71 -2.41 -6.30
C GLU A 8 3.08 -1.32 -7.31
N ASP A 9 3.68 -1.70 -8.44
CA ASP A 9 4.19 -0.79 -9.47
C ASP A 9 3.10 -0.33 -10.46
N ASP A 10 2.04 -1.13 -10.64
CA ASP A 10 0.91 -0.72 -11.48
C ASP A 10 -0.08 0.16 -10.68
N PRO A 11 -0.31 1.42 -11.07
CA PRO A 11 -1.17 2.35 -10.33
C PRO A 11 -2.65 1.95 -10.35
N ILE A 12 -3.11 1.24 -11.38
CA ILE A 12 -4.50 0.79 -11.51
C ILE A 12 -4.74 -0.38 -10.54
N ILE A 13 -3.80 -1.32 -10.47
CA ILE A 13 -3.85 -2.45 -9.55
C ILE A 13 -3.73 -1.96 -8.11
N ALA A 14 -2.74 -1.11 -7.81
CA ALA A 14 -2.52 -0.52 -6.50
C ALA A 14 -3.79 0.16 -5.95
N GLN A 15 -4.43 0.99 -6.77
CA GLN A 15 -5.66 1.69 -6.38
C GLN A 15 -6.81 0.71 -6.12
N SER A 16 -6.94 -0.32 -6.96
CA SER A 16 -7.98 -1.34 -6.83
C SER A 16 -7.85 -2.12 -5.51
N ILE A 17 -6.62 -2.52 -5.16
CA ILE A 17 -6.33 -3.22 -3.90
C ILE A 17 -6.56 -2.29 -2.70
N GLN A 18 -6.06 -1.05 -2.76
CA GLN A 18 -6.25 -0.07 -1.70
C GLN A 18 -7.74 0.17 -1.40
N ASN A 19 -8.57 0.29 -2.44
CA ASN A 19 -10.02 0.49 -2.28
C ASN A 19 -10.68 -0.69 -1.55
N ILE A 20 -10.34 -1.93 -1.91
CA ILE A 20 -10.89 -3.13 -1.26
C ILE A 20 -10.48 -3.19 0.21
N LEU A 21 -9.19 -2.97 0.50
CA LEU A 21 -8.67 -2.99 1.86
C LEU A 21 -9.28 -1.88 2.74
N ALA A 22 -9.58 -0.72 2.15
CA ALA A 22 -10.28 0.36 2.85
C ALA A 22 -11.70 -0.05 3.26
N THR A 23 -12.43 -0.84 2.45
CA THR A 23 -13.76 -1.36 2.84
C THR A 23 -13.71 -2.28 4.06
N TRP A 24 -12.54 -2.89 4.31
CA TRP A 24 -12.29 -3.74 5.47
C TRP A 24 -11.70 -2.97 6.65
N HIS A 25 -11.67 -1.64 6.57
CA HIS A 25 -11.15 -0.74 7.60
C HIS A 25 -9.65 -0.93 7.89
N TYR A 26 -8.88 -1.42 6.92
CA TYR A 26 -7.42 -1.41 7.00
C TYR A 26 -6.86 -0.04 6.63
N GLU A 27 -5.79 0.35 7.31
CA GLU A 27 -4.95 1.47 6.92
C GLU A 27 -3.88 0.94 5.95
N VAL A 28 -3.83 1.49 4.73
CA VAL A 28 -2.93 1.05 3.67
C VAL A 28 -1.88 2.10 3.40
N ILE A 29 -0.60 1.72 3.49
CA ILE A 29 0.53 2.50 3.05
C ILE A 29 0.95 1.95 1.68
N LEU A 30 0.86 2.76 0.62
CA LEU A 30 1.23 2.36 -0.73
C LEU A 30 2.65 2.83 -1.07
N VAL A 31 3.44 1.93 -1.64
CA VAL A 31 4.76 2.20 -2.20
C VAL A 31 4.80 1.64 -3.63
N GLN A 32 5.16 2.46 -4.61
CA GLN A 32 5.20 2.02 -6.02
C GLN A 32 6.53 1.38 -6.43
N GLU A 33 7.61 1.72 -5.74
CA GLU A 33 8.95 1.24 -6.03
C GLU A 33 9.49 0.52 -4.80
N PHE A 34 9.82 -0.77 -4.94
CA PHE A 34 10.28 -1.58 -3.80
C PHE A 34 11.49 -0.95 -3.09
N ASP A 35 12.39 -0.32 -3.83
CA ASP A 35 13.59 0.33 -3.27
C ASP A 35 13.24 1.46 -2.28
N LYS A 36 12.06 2.08 -2.42
CA LYS A 36 11.56 3.14 -1.53
C LYS A 36 10.90 2.62 -0.26
N VAL A 37 10.76 1.30 -0.09
CA VAL A 37 10.18 0.71 1.12
C VAL A 37 11.01 1.07 2.35
N LEU A 38 12.34 1.05 2.24
CA LEU A 38 13.22 1.36 3.36
C LEU A 38 13.14 2.83 3.78
N ASP A 39 12.84 3.75 2.86
CA ASP A 39 12.67 5.19 3.14
C ASP A 39 11.53 5.48 4.12
N LEU A 40 10.57 4.56 4.29
CA LEU A 40 9.48 4.70 5.25
C LEU A 40 9.89 4.42 6.71
N TYR A 41 11.05 3.80 6.91
CA TYR A 41 11.50 3.29 8.21
C TYR A 41 12.84 3.85 8.66
N LEU A 42 13.48 4.70 7.84
CA LEU A 42 14.68 5.45 8.16
C LEU A 42 14.33 6.81 8.78
#